data_AF-A0A8J4X4I9-F1
#
_entry.id   AF-A0A8J4X4I9-F1
#
_cell.length_a   1.000
_cell.length_b   1.000
_cell.length_c   1.000
_cell.angle_alpha   90.00
_cell.angle_beta   90.00
_cell.angle_gamma   90.00
#
_symmetry.space_group_name_H-M   'P 1'
#
loop_
_entity.id
_entity.type
_entity.pdbx_description
1 polymer ?
#
loop_
_entity_poly.entity_id
_entity_poly.type
_entity_poly.pdbx_seq_one_letter_code
_entity_poly.pdbx_strand_id
1 'polypeptide(L)'
;IVTEPHQKDLCRTMKLLNKEQLKKAEEALRHYFPYSQQAYGYVYVMNRKQADPLDVLVDQWPDFSVLLIRPQRHEKADLFKLISIYTKDEMALKNVLTRTDALDWKQYLRISVDQRFEEVINAVAVSRGLPMNKMYVCRVMKLQDPSNLTTK
;
A
#
# COMPACT_ATOMS: atom_id res chain seq x y z
N ILE A 1 0.18 36.37 -24.59
CA ILE A 1 -0.30 35.56 -23.45
C ILE A 1 -0.71 34.22 -24.03
N VAL A 2 0.22 33.25 -24.02
CA VAL A 2 -0.05 31.91 -24.50
C VAL A 2 -0.68 31.15 -23.35
N THR A 3 -1.99 30.92 -23.43
CA THR A 3 -2.71 30.05 -22.51
C THR A 3 -2.27 28.61 -22.78
N GLU A 4 -1.52 28.03 -21.83
CA GLU A 4 -1.23 26.60 -21.80
C GLU A 4 -2.53 25.79 -21.76
N PRO A 5 -2.66 24.69 -22.53
CA PRO A 5 -3.84 23.87 -22.46
C PRO A 5 -3.83 23.11 -21.13
N HIS A 6 -4.88 23.30 -20.33
CA HIS A 6 -5.20 22.48 -19.18
C HIS A 6 -5.05 21.00 -19.53
N GLN A 7 -3.94 20.41 -19.08
CA GLN A 7 -3.70 18.98 -19.16
C GLN A 7 -4.76 18.33 -18.28
N LYS A 8 -5.77 17.74 -18.91
CA LYS A 8 -6.78 16.92 -18.24
C LYS A 8 -6.03 15.88 -17.42
N ASP A 9 -6.00 16.04 -16.11
CA ASP A 9 -5.41 15.08 -15.19
C ASP A 9 -6.09 13.73 -15.39
N LEU A 10 -5.42 12.84 -16.11
CA LEU A 10 -5.89 11.48 -16.31
C LEU A 10 -5.83 10.81 -14.94
N CYS A 11 -6.99 10.63 -14.30
CA CYS A 11 -7.12 9.81 -13.11
C CYS A 11 -6.60 8.41 -13.47
N ARG A 12 -5.42 8.06 -12.97
CA ARG A 12 -4.77 6.79 -13.33
C ARG A 12 -5.37 5.71 -12.44
N THR A 13 -6.19 4.83 -12.98
CA THR A 13 -6.79 3.75 -12.19
C THR A 13 -5.72 2.74 -11.77
N MET A 14 -5.62 2.43 -10.47
CA MET A 14 -4.79 1.31 -10.01
C MET A 14 -5.41 -0.03 -10.43
N LYS A 15 -4.57 -0.99 -10.78
CA LYS A 15 -5.00 -2.34 -11.16
C LYS A 15 -5.30 -3.17 -9.91
N LEU A 16 -6.50 -3.72 -9.82
CA LEU A 16 -6.85 -4.76 -8.86
C LEU A 16 -6.27 -6.11 -9.29
N LEU A 17 -5.57 -6.79 -8.36
CA LEU A 17 -5.00 -8.10 -8.59
C LEU A 17 -6.04 -9.21 -8.42
N ASN A 18 -6.07 -10.14 -9.37
CA ASN A 18 -6.85 -11.36 -9.26
C ASN A 18 -6.08 -12.47 -8.51
N LYS A 19 -6.72 -13.61 -8.26
CA LYS A 19 -6.16 -14.74 -7.50
C LYS A 19 -4.82 -15.26 -8.05
N GLU A 20 -4.66 -15.33 -9.37
CA GLU A 20 -3.41 -15.80 -9.98
C GLU A 20 -2.30 -14.76 -9.84
N GLN A 21 -2.65 -13.48 -9.96
CA GLN A 21 -1.72 -12.37 -9.78
C GLN A 21 -1.28 -12.22 -8.33
N LEU A 22 -2.15 -12.49 -7.35
CA LEU A 22 -1.80 -12.52 -5.93
C LEU A 22 -0.73 -13.57 -5.61
N LYS A 23 -0.76 -14.75 -6.25
CA LYS A 23 0.31 -15.75 -6.10
C LYS A 23 1.65 -15.22 -6.60
N LYS A 24 1.66 -14.58 -7.76
CA LYS A 24 2.87 -13.97 -8.33
C LYS A 24 3.35 -12.76 -7.51
N ALA A 25 2.42 -11.99 -6.94
CA ALA A 25 2.75 -10.87 -6.07
C ALA A 25 3.41 -11.35 -4.77
N GLU A 26 2.95 -12.47 -4.19
CA GLU A 26 3.61 -13.10 -3.03
C GLU A 26 5.08 -13.42 -3.33
N GLU A 27 5.36 -14.04 -4.48
CA GLU A 27 6.72 -14.38 -4.90
C GLU A 27 7.57 -13.12 -5.14
N ALA A 28 7.03 -12.13 -5.86
CA ALA A 28 7.70 -10.87 -6.12
C ALA A 28 8.05 -10.12 -4.83
N LEU A 29 7.12 -10.07 -3.86
CA LEU A 29 7.35 -9.38 -2.59
C LEU A 29 8.50 -10.01 -1.79
N ARG A 30 8.74 -11.33 -1.84
CA ARG A 30 9.87 -11.97 -1.15
C ARG A 30 11.23 -11.39 -1.54
N HIS A 31 11.37 -10.89 -2.76
CA HIS A 31 12.63 -10.36 -3.29
C HIS A 31 13.01 -9.01 -2.65
N TYR A 32 12.06 -8.36 -1.96
CA TYR A 32 12.24 -7.04 -1.37
C TYR A 32 12.23 -7.05 0.17
N PHE A 33 12.45 -8.23 0.78
CA PHE A 33 12.63 -8.30 2.22
C PHE A 33 13.88 -7.53 2.69
N PRO A 34 13.83 -6.88 3.86
CA PRO A 34 12.72 -6.90 4.84
C PRO A 34 11.60 -5.87 4.58
N TYR A 35 11.75 -4.98 3.60
CA TYR A 35 10.85 -3.82 3.43
C TYR A 35 9.44 -4.20 2.99
N SER A 36 9.29 -5.26 2.21
CA SER A 36 7.99 -5.78 1.76
C SER A 36 7.32 -6.75 2.77
N GLN A 37 7.94 -7.01 3.93
CA GLN A 37 7.50 -8.05 4.88
C GLN A 37 6.01 -7.92 5.26
N GLN A 38 5.54 -6.71 5.53
CA GLN A 38 4.15 -6.47 5.92
C GLN A 38 3.18 -6.75 4.77
N ALA A 39 3.44 -6.19 3.59
CA ALA A 39 2.63 -6.45 2.40
C ALA A 39 2.61 -7.94 2.03
N TYR A 40 3.77 -8.60 2.11
CA TYR A 40 3.88 -10.04 1.93
C TYR A 40 3.00 -10.80 2.92
N GLY A 41 3.00 -10.42 4.20
CA GLY A 41 2.18 -11.07 5.23
C GLY A 41 0.69 -11.05 4.89
N TYR A 42 0.17 -9.91 4.42
CA TYR A 42 -1.21 -9.81 3.95
C TYR A 42 -1.48 -10.73 2.76
N VAL A 43 -0.66 -10.64 1.71
CA VAL A 43 -0.85 -11.45 0.50
C VAL A 43 -0.72 -12.94 0.80
N TYR A 44 0.23 -13.33 1.65
CA TYR A 44 0.43 -14.72 2.10
C TYR A 44 -0.82 -15.26 2.81
N VAL A 45 -1.41 -14.49 3.72
CA VAL A 45 -2.65 -14.89 4.40
C VAL A 45 -3.82 -14.98 3.42
N MET A 46 -3.96 -14.02 2.51
CA MET A 46 -5.00 -14.03 1.46
C MET A 46 -4.87 -15.24 0.50
N ASN A 47 -3.66 -15.65 0.16
CA ASN A 47 -3.43 -16.82 -0.71
C ASN A 47 -3.73 -18.15 0.00
N ARG A 48 -3.69 -18.19 1.34
CA ARG A 48 -3.83 -19.41 2.17
C ARG A 48 -5.21 -19.58 2.80
N LYS A 49 -5.89 -18.50 3.17
CA LYS A 49 -7.19 -18.52 3.90
C LYS A 49 -8.27 -17.77 3.13
N GLN A 50 -9.54 -18.06 3.39
CA GLN A 50 -10.60 -17.06 3.26
C GLN A 50 -10.39 -16.03 4.37
N ALA A 51 -9.43 -15.13 4.15
CA ALA A 51 -9.24 -13.95 4.98
C ALA A 51 -10.38 -12.95 4.73
N ASP A 52 -10.51 -11.94 5.60
CA ASP A 52 -11.34 -10.78 5.33
C ASP A 52 -11.06 -10.24 3.91
N PRO A 53 -12.10 -9.82 3.18
CA PRO A 53 -11.94 -9.46 1.78
C PRO A 53 -11.20 -8.11 1.68
N LEU A 54 -9.89 -8.20 1.41
CA LEU A 54 -9.03 -7.06 1.10
C LEU A 54 -8.83 -6.95 -0.41
N ASP A 55 -8.75 -5.73 -0.91
CA ASP A 55 -8.27 -5.41 -2.25
C ASP A 55 -6.75 -5.26 -2.23
N VAL A 56 -6.07 -5.84 -3.23
CA VAL A 56 -4.66 -5.56 -3.52
C VAL A 56 -4.57 -4.84 -4.85
N LEU A 57 -4.15 -3.58 -4.79
CA LEU A 57 -4.04 -2.67 -5.90
C LEU A 57 -2.58 -2.41 -6.24
N VAL A 58 -2.27 -2.31 -7.53
CA VAL A 58 -0.93 -1.92 -8.01
C VAL A 58 -1.00 -0.81 -9.05
N ASP A 59 0.02 0.03 -9.10
CA ASP A 59 0.14 1.11 -10.09
C ASP A 59 0.41 0.58 -11.51
N GLN A 60 1.14 -0.52 -11.61
CA GLN A 60 1.41 -1.25 -12.84
C GLN A 60 1.63 -2.74 -12.56
N TRP A 61 1.54 -3.60 -13.58
CA TRP A 61 1.71 -5.04 -13.42
C TRP A 61 2.40 -5.63 -14.65
N PRO A 62 3.36 -6.57 -14.49
CA PRO A 62 3.77 -7.24 -13.25
C PRO A 62 4.79 -6.47 -12.38
N ASP A 63 5.51 -5.51 -12.93
CA ASP A 63 6.58 -4.80 -12.21
C ASP A 63 6.06 -3.55 -11.46
N PHE A 64 5.14 -3.74 -10.52
CA PHE A 64 4.55 -2.65 -9.73
C PHE A 64 5.62 -1.82 -8.98
N SER A 65 5.45 -0.50 -8.88
CA SER A 65 6.25 0.36 -7.99
C SER A 65 5.53 0.67 -6.69
N VAL A 66 4.19 0.59 -6.68
CA VAL A 66 3.34 0.77 -5.51
C VAL A 66 2.36 -0.39 -5.43
N LEU A 67 2.29 -1.03 -4.26
CA LEU A 67 1.29 -2.02 -3.91
C LEU A 67 0.52 -1.52 -2.69
N LEU A 68 -0.79 -1.38 -2.83
CA LEU A 68 -1.71 -0.87 -1.82
C LEU A 68 -2.70 -1.98 -1.44
N ILE A 69 -2.80 -2.27 -0.16
CA ILE A 69 -3.76 -3.23 0.41
C ILE A 69 -4.77 -2.45 1.22
N ARG A 70 -6.06 -2.60 0.93
CA ARG A 70 -7.14 -1.89 1.63
C ARG A 70 -8.39 -2.78 1.79
N PRO A 71 -9.32 -2.42 2.68
CA PRO A 71 -10.65 -3.02 2.71
C PRO A 71 -11.38 -2.84 1.38
N GLN A 72 -12.25 -3.80 1.04
CA GLN A 72 -13.15 -3.64 -0.09
C GLN A 72 -14.11 -2.46 0.13
N ARG A 73 -14.33 -1.67 -0.93
CA ARG A 73 -15.17 -0.44 -0.89
C ARG A 73 -16.64 -0.67 -0.49
N HIS A 74 -17.14 -1.90 -0.56
CA HIS A 74 -18.54 -2.24 -0.29
C HIS A 74 -18.80 -2.70 1.16
N GLU A 75 -17.75 -3.00 1.93
CA GLU A 75 -17.92 -3.19 3.36
C GLU A 75 -18.19 -1.82 4.00
N LYS A 76 -19.14 -1.75 4.96
CA LYS A 76 -19.30 -0.53 5.79
C LYS A 76 -17.90 -0.12 6.23
N ALA A 77 -17.50 1.10 5.90
CA ALA A 77 -16.15 1.60 6.14
C ALA A 77 -15.78 1.28 7.58
N ASP A 78 -15.04 0.20 7.76
CA ASP A 78 -14.52 -0.16 9.06
C ASP A 78 -13.40 0.84 9.27
N LEU A 79 -13.74 1.93 9.96
CA LEU A 79 -12.85 3.05 10.24
C LEU A 79 -11.57 2.58 10.97
N PHE A 80 -11.53 1.34 11.43
CA PHE A 80 -10.38 0.71 12.09
C PHE A 80 -9.48 -0.11 11.16
N LYS A 81 -9.91 -0.45 9.93
CA LYS A 81 -9.11 -1.28 9.04
C LYS A 81 -7.94 -0.50 8.44
N LEU A 82 -6.75 -1.10 8.56
CA LEU A 82 -5.48 -0.54 8.15
C LEU A 82 -5.29 -0.64 6.63
N ILE A 83 -4.91 0.47 6.00
CA ILE A 83 -4.41 0.48 4.63
C ILE A 83 -2.89 0.28 4.70
N SER A 84 -2.38 -0.77 4.04
CA SER A 84 -0.95 -1.06 3.99
C SER A 84 -0.40 -0.67 2.62
N ILE A 85 0.67 0.14 2.61
CA ILE A 85 1.33 0.59 1.38
C ILE A 85 2.76 0.04 1.38
N TYR A 86 3.10 -0.68 0.33
CA TYR A 86 4.47 -1.00 -0.04
C TYR A 86 4.85 -0.21 -1.29
N THR A 87 6.05 0.37 -1.30
CA THR A 87 6.55 1.06 -2.49
C THR A 87 8.07 0.94 -2.63
N LYS A 88 8.52 0.97 -3.89
CA LYS A 88 9.93 1.03 -4.28
C LYS A 88 10.36 2.46 -4.66
N ASP A 89 9.39 3.35 -4.93
CA ASP A 89 9.64 4.62 -5.59
C ASP A 89 8.73 5.72 -5.01
N GLU A 90 9.36 6.76 -4.46
CA GLU A 90 8.68 7.89 -3.83
C GLU A 90 7.79 8.67 -4.83
N MET A 91 8.26 8.87 -6.05
CA MET A 91 7.52 9.63 -7.06
C MET A 91 6.27 8.86 -7.51
N ALA A 92 6.37 7.54 -7.68
CA ALA A 92 5.26 6.66 -7.95
C ALA A 92 4.24 6.69 -6.81
N LEU A 93 4.70 6.63 -5.55
CA LEU A 93 3.82 6.78 -4.39
C LEU A 93 3.09 8.12 -4.41
N LYS A 94 3.80 9.23 -4.59
CA LYS A 94 3.20 10.58 -4.67
C LYS A 94 2.16 10.66 -5.79
N ASN A 95 2.48 10.12 -6.96
CA ASN A 95 1.56 10.07 -8.09
C ASN A 95 0.31 9.25 -7.79
N VAL A 96 0.46 8.08 -7.16
CA VAL A 96 -0.68 7.25 -6.73
C VAL A 96 -1.58 8.03 -5.76
N LEU A 97 -1.01 8.66 -4.74
CA LEU A 97 -1.77 9.37 -3.71
C LEU A 97 -2.47 10.65 -4.21
N THR A 98 -1.92 11.30 -5.25
CA THR A 98 -2.43 12.57 -5.78
C THR A 98 -3.36 12.39 -6.98
N ARG A 99 -3.07 11.43 -7.87
CA ARG A 99 -3.69 11.31 -9.21
C ARG A 99 -4.62 10.10 -9.37
N THR A 100 -4.91 9.39 -8.30
CA THR A 100 -5.76 8.18 -8.36
C THR A 100 -6.83 8.23 -7.28
N ASP A 101 -7.87 7.42 -7.45
CA ASP A 101 -8.93 7.21 -6.46
C ASP A 101 -8.59 6.06 -5.48
N ALA A 102 -7.33 5.64 -5.41
CA ALA A 102 -6.89 4.51 -4.58
C ALA A 102 -7.20 4.69 -3.09
N LEU A 103 -7.27 5.94 -2.63
CA LEU A 103 -7.69 6.31 -1.27
C LEU A 103 -8.89 7.27 -1.34
N ASP A 104 -9.90 7.00 -0.52
CA ASP A 104 -10.98 7.97 -0.31
C ASP A 104 -10.58 8.95 0.80
N TRP A 105 -9.97 10.06 0.39
CA TRP A 105 -9.52 11.13 1.29
C TRP A 105 -10.64 11.84 2.05
N LYS A 106 -11.92 11.53 1.77
CA LYS A 106 -13.07 12.05 2.52
C LYS A 106 -13.40 11.23 3.76
N GLN A 107 -12.75 10.09 3.95
CA GLN A 107 -12.96 9.18 5.09
C GLN A 107 -11.79 9.23 6.06
N TYR A 108 -11.99 8.67 7.25
CA TYR A 108 -10.88 8.42 8.17
C TYR A 108 -9.98 7.31 7.59
N LEU A 109 -8.70 7.62 7.39
CA LEU A 109 -7.72 6.71 6.81
C LEU A 109 -6.66 6.34 7.84
N ARG A 110 -6.50 5.05 8.13
CA ARG A 110 -5.36 4.52 8.88
C ARG A 110 -4.35 3.96 7.90
N ILE A 111 -3.21 4.63 7.71
CA ILE A 111 -2.19 4.23 6.74
C ILE A 111 -0.99 3.65 7.49
N SER A 112 -0.49 2.50 7.02
CA SER A 112 0.81 1.96 7.39
C SER A 112 1.70 1.90 6.16
N VAL A 113 2.88 2.49 6.31
CA VAL A 113 3.91 2.59 5.27
C VAL A 113 5.28 2.51 5.93
N ASP A 114 6.31 2.19 5.16
CA ASP A 114 7.70 2.33 5.59
C ASP A 114 7.99 3.78 6.00
N GLN A 115 8.69 3.96 7.13
CA GLN A 115 8.97 5.27 7.71
C GLN A 115 9.68 6.23 6.73
N ARG A 116 10.44 5.69 5.77
CA ARG A 116 11.11 6.50 4.73
C ARG A 116 10.14 7.33 3.88
N PHE A 117 8.88 6.92 3.79
CA PHE A 117 7.86 7.60 2.97
C PHE A 117 6.87 8.41 3.82
N GLU A 118 7.12 8.58 5.12
CA GLU A 118 6.27 9.35 6.03
C GLU A 118 6.05 10.78 5.54
N GLU A 119 7.10 11.46 5.07
CA GLU A 119 7.03 12.82 4.57
C GLU A 119 6.16 12.94 3.31
N VAL A 120 6.15 11.91 2.46
CA VAL A 120 5.31 11.85 1.25
C VAL A 120 3.83 11.78 1.64
N ILE A 121 3.48 10.92 2.61
CA ILE A 121 2.11 10.81 3.13
C ILE A 121 1.69 12.16 3.73
N ASN A 122 2.54 12.76 4.55
CA ASN A 122 2.27 14.03 5.20
C ASN A 122 2.07 15.17 4.19
N ALA A 123 2.96 15.29 3.21
CA ALA A 123 2.87 16.32 2.19
C ALA A 123 1.57 16.21 1.37
N VAL A 124 1.15 15.00 1.00
CA VAL A 124 -0.11 14.80 0.28
C VAL A 124 -1.31 15.12 1.18
N ALA A 125 -1.32 14.70 2.44
CA ALA A 125 -2.40 15.03 3.38
C ALA A 125 -2.53 16.55 3.58
N VAL A 126 -1.42 17.26 3.81
CA VAL A 126 -1.38 18.73 3.96
C VAL A 126 -1.88 19.42 2.68
N SER A 127 -1.47 18.96 1.50
CA SER A 127 -1.95 19.52 0.23
C SER A 127 -3.47 19.36 0.03
N ARG A 128 -4.09 18.42 0.76
CA ARG A 128 -5.54 18.18 0.78
C ARG A 128 -6.24 18.85 1.97
N GLY A 129 -5.53 19.64 2.77
CA GLY A 129 -6.07 20.30 3.96
C GLY A 129 -6.42 19.35 5.10
N LEU A 130 -5.82 18.15 5.13
CA LEU A 130 -6.11 17.13 6.13
C LEU A 130 -5.00 17.09 7.20
N PRO A 131 -5.36 17.06 8.50
CA PRO A 131 -4.38 16.86 9.55
C PRO A 131 -3.87 15.41 9.53
N MET A 132 -2.59 15.21 9.81
CA MET A 132 -1.98 13.89 9.97
C MET A 132 -1.60 13.69 11.44
N ASN A 133 -1.87 12.51 11.98
CA ASN A 133 -1.40 12.10 13.30
C ASN A 133 -0.59 10.80 13.19
N LYS A 134 0.68 10.85 13.62
CA LYS A 134 1.54 9.66 13.70
C LYS A 134 1.17 8.85 14.94
N MET A 135 0.55 7.68 14.72
CA MET A 135 0.09 6.85 15.84
C MET A 135 1.22 6.06 16.51
N TYR A 136 2.00 5.31 15.74
CA TYR A 136 3.07 4.44 16.25
C TYR A 136 4.11 4.14 15.17
N VAL A 137 5.31 3.72 15.61
CA VAL A 137 6.37 3.18 14.74
C VAL A 137 6.62 1.73 15.13
N CYS A 138 6.40 0.81 14.20
CA CYS A 138 6.71 -0.61 14.39
C CYS A 138 8.09 -0.91 13.80
N ARG A 139 8.99 -1.47 14.61
CA ARG A 139 10.30 -1.95 14.14
C ARG A 139 10.23 -3.44 13.86
N VAL A 140 10.55 -3.85 12.63
CA VAL A 140 10.64 -5.26 12.28
C VAL A 140 11.96 -5.81 12.80
N MET A 141 11.89 -6.88 13.59
CA MET A 141 13.06 -7.60 14.09
C MET A 141 13.22 -8.90 13.29
N LYS A 142 14.44 -9.19 12.83
CA LYS A 142 14.78 -10.45 12.16
C LYS A 142 15.81 -11.20 13.00
N LEU A 143 15.51 -12.44 13.35
CA LEU A 143 16.50 -13.33 13.94
C LEU A 143 17.50 -13.75 12.84
N GLN A 144 18.78 -13.44 13.05
CA GLN A 144 19.83 -13.72 12.06
C GLN A 144 20.14 -15.20 11.95
N ASP A 145 20.17 -15.90 13.09
CA ASP A 145 20.39 -17.33 13.16
C ASP A 145 19.20 -18.03 13.83
N PRO A 146 18.29 -18.65 13.04
CA PRO A 146 17.18 -19.42 13.57
C PRO A 146 17.56 -20.85 13.95
N SER A 147 18.83 -21.27 13.84
CA SER A 147 19.25 -22.68 14.06
C SER A 147 18.89 -23.21 15.46
N ASN A 148 18.82 -22.33 16.46
CA ASN A 148 18.46 -22.66 17.84
C ASN A 148 16.93 -22.68 18.09
N LEU A 149 16.10 -22.37 17.09
CA LEU A 149 14.65 -22.49 17.22
C LEU A 149 14.25 -23.95 17.11
N THR A 150 13.62 -24.48 18.15
CA THR A 150 13.04 -25.84 18.11
C THR A 150 11.84 -25.83 17.16
N THR A 151 11.97 -26.48 16.01
CA THR A 151 10.83 -26.79 15.14
C THR A 151 9.96 -27.83 15.83
N LYS A 152 8.77 -27.41 16.29
CA LYS A 152 7.70 -28.31 16.72
C LYS A 152 6.88 -28.76 15.52
#